data_AF-A0A1F4UJP9-F1
#
_entry.id   AF-A0A1F4UJP9-F1
#
_cell.length_a   1.000
_cell.length_b   1.000
_cell.length_c   1.000
_cell.angle_alpha   90.00
_cell.angle_beta   90.00
_cell.angle_gamma   90.00
#
_symmetry.space_group_name_H-M   'P 1'
#
loop_
_entity.id
_entity.type
_entity.pdbx_description
1 polymer ?
#
loop_
_entity_poly.entity_id
_entity_poly.type
_entity_poly.pdbx_seq_one_letter_code
_entity_poly.pdbx_strand_id
1 'polypeptide(L)'
;MLKVKDLHLCDYAFIAEGGKLGLIGIFDRVGVAAVPAVINPFHVVAVFGSDTEYTTEIELTILDPEDKALFNVKGLLKLQAGKSHNFLAGIAGFKIEKPGTYTVRFMEKGNELARMEFPVLIVDQNAPRPR
;
A
#
# COMPACT_ATOMS: atom_id res chain seq x y z
N MET A 1 9.34 19.06 -5.96
CA MET A 1 9.35 17.64 -6.39
C MET A 1 8.57 16.85 -5.36
N LEU A 2 7.65 15.98 -5.80
CA LEU A 2 6.88 15.11 -4.91
C LEU A 2 7.82 14.09 -4.27
N LYS A 3 7.66 13.89 -2.97
CA LYS A 3 8.40 12.90 -2.18
C LYS A 3 7.41 12.04 -1.41
N VAL A 4 7.68 10.75 -1.33
CA VAL A 4 7.00 9.83 -0.40
C VAL A 4 7.79 9.83 0.90
N LYS A 5 7.17 10.27 1.98
CA LYS A 5 7.77 10.29 3.33
C LYS A 5 7.59 8.94 4.01
N ASP A 6 6.38 8.39 3.92
CA ASP A 6 6.00 7.13 4.55
C ASP A 6 5.19 6.29 3.56
N LEU A 7 5.38 4.98 3.59
CA LEU A 7 4.65 4.01 2.77
C LEU A 7 4.48 2.71 3.57
N HIS A 8 3.23 2.35 3.86
CA HIS A 8 2.90 1.21 4.71
C HIS A 8 1.73 0.39 4.19
N LEU A 9 1.76 -0.89 4.53
CA LEU A 9 0.58 -1.76 4.56
C LEU A 9 0.09 -1.86 5.99
N CYS A 10 -1.22 -1.83 6.17
CA CYS A 10 -1.83 -2.05 7.49
C CYS A 10 -3.24 -2.61 7.38
N ASP A 11 -3.75 -3.26 8.42
CA ASP A 11 -5.11 -3.79 8.43
C ASP A 11 -6.15 -2.68 8.23
N TYR A 12 -5.96 -1.54 8.90
CA TYR A 12 -6.89 -0.42 8.83
C TYR A 12 -6.21 0.94 8.96
N ALA A 13 -6.66 1.94 8.20
CA ALA A 13 -6.16 3.31 8.27
C ALA A 13 -7.32 4.32 8.29
N PHE A 14 -7.13 5.43 9.00
CA PHE A 14 -8.12 6.50 9.09
C PHE A 14 -7.46 7.86 9.34
N ILE A 15 -8.18 8.93 9.02
CA ILE A 15 -7.81 10.29 9.40
C ILE A 15 -8.67 10.69 10.60
N ALA A 16 -8.02 10.86 11.74
CA ALA A 16 -8.67 11.31 12.96
C ALA A 16 -9.02 12.80 12.89
N GLU A 17 -9.84 13.24 13.85
CA GLU A 17 -10.11 14.67 14.05
C GLU A 17 -8.80 15.46 14.21
N GLY A 18 -8.72 16.62 13.54
CA GLY A 18 -7.49 17.41 13.46
C GLY A 18 -6.47 16.94 12.41
N GLY A 19 -6.83 15.98 11.55
CA GLY A 19 -6.02 15.59 10.38
C GLY A 19 -4.88 14.62 10.68
N LYS A 20 -4.85 14.03 11.89
CA LYS A 20 -3.82 13.06 12.29
C LYS A 20 -4.08 11.71 11.61
N LEU A 21 -3.03 11.15 11.03
CA LEU A 21 -3.07 9.83 10.40
C LEU A 21 -2.99 8.73 11.47
N GLY A 22 -3.94 7.79 11.45
CA GLY A 22 -3.96 6.60 12.30
C GLY A 22 -3.84 5.32 11.47
N LEU A 23 -2.96 4.40 11.90
CA LEU A 23 -2.75 3.08 11.30
C LEU A 23 -2.95 2.00 12.37
N ILE A 24 -3.62 0.91 12.03
CA ILE A 24 -3.84 -0.26 12.88
C ILE A 24 -3.28 -1.48 12.17
N GLY A 25 -2.43 -2.24 12.87
CA GLY A 25 -1.88 -3.50 12.38
C GLY A 25 -0.96 -3.31 11.17
N ILE A 26 0.14 -2.56 11.33
CA ILE A 26 1.16 -2.43 10.27
C ILE A 26 1.82 -3.79 10.07
N PHE A 27 1.95 -4.21 8.81
CA PHE A 27 2.58 -5.48 8.45
C PHE A 27 3.50 -5.32 7.24
N ASP A 28 4.44 -6.27 7.09
CA ASP A 28 5.41 -6.32 6.00
C ASP A 28 5.24 -7.57 5.12
N ARG A 29 4.38 -8.52 5.51
CA ARG A 29 4.19 -9.81 4.83
C ARG A 29 2.77 -10.33 5.02
N VAL A 30 2.39 -11.27 4.17
CA VAL A 30 1.09 -11.95 4.22
C VAL A 30 1.28 -13.46 4.28
N GLY A 31 0.62 -14.12 5.23
CA GLY A 31 0.58 -15.57 5.33
C GLY A 31 -0.76 -16.13 4.85
N VAL A 32 -0.73 -17.13 3.97
CA VAL A 32 -1.92 -17.85 3.49
C VAL A 32 -1.77 -19.36 3.75
N ALA A 33 -2.87 -20.08 3.97
CA ALA A 33 -2.82 -21.53 4.18
C ALA A 33 -2.58 -22.32 2.88
N ALA A 34 -3.11 -21.81 1.78
CA ALA A 34 -2.97 -22.34 0.43
C ALA A 34 -3.25 -21.23 -0.59
N VAL A 35 -2.97 -21.47 -1.86
CA VAL A 35 -3.38 -20.63 -2.98
C VAL A 35 -4.26 -21.45 -3.95
N PRO A 36 -5.28 -20.85 -4.60
CA PRO A 36 -5.65 -19.44 -4.52
C PRO A 36 -6.31 -19.06 -3.18
N ALA A 37 -6.13 -17.82 -2.75
CA ALA A 37 -6.72 -17.28 -1.53
C ALA A 37 -7.22 -15.84 -1.71
N VAL A 38 -8.26 -15.48 -0.97
CA VAL A 38 -8.67 -14.09 -0.78
C VAL A 38 -8.17 -13.65 0.59
N ILE A 39 -7.36 -12.61 0.66
CA ILE A 39 -6.84 -12.11 1.92
C ILE A 39 -7.79 -11.11 2.56
N ASN A 40 -7.65 -10.91 3.88
CA ASN A 40 -8.43 -9.92 4.62
C ASN A 40 -8.26 -8.53 4.02
N PRO A 41 -9.28 -7.65 4.13
CA PRO A 41 -9.14 -6.26 3.73
C PRO A 41 -7.96 -5.59 4.44
N PHE A 42 -7.25 -4.75 3.72
CA PHE A 42 -6.11 -3.99 4.22
C PHE A 42 -6.07 -2.62 3.56
N HIS A 43 -5.20 -1.74 4.04
CA HIS A 43 -4.94 -0.43 3.48
C HIS A 43 -3.51 -0.34 2.98
N VAL A 44 -3.34 0.30 1.82
CA VAL A 44 -2.07 0.91 1.42
C VAL A 44 -2.12 2.37 1.82
N VAL A 45 -1.14 2.80 2.60
CA VAL A 45 -1.04 4.17 3.10
C VAL A 45 0.25 4.80 2.61
N ALA A 46 0.15 6.00 2.04
CA ALA A 46 1.30 6.82 1.71
C ALA A 46 1.15 8.23 2.30
N VAL A 47 2.28 8.80 2.74
CA VAL A 47 2.37 10.21 3.13
C VAL A 47 3.25 10.93 2.14
N PHE A 48 2.67 11.89 1.45
CA PHE A 48 3.36 12.69 0.44
C PHE A 48 3.80 14.03 1.00
N GLY A 49 4.88 14.58 0.46
CA GLY A 49 5.30 15.96 0.71
C GLY A 49 5.88 16.62 -0.54
N SER A 50 5.83 17.95 -0.55
CA SER A 50 6.42 18.76 -1.61
C SER A 50 6.89 20.10 -1.08
N ASP A 51 7.97 20.61 -1.67
CA ASP A 51 8.52 21.95 -1.42
C ASP A 51 7.79 23.03 -2.25
N THR A 52 6.91 22.62 -3.19
CA THR A 52 6.13 23.50 -4.07
C THR A 52 4.65 23.14 -4.05
N GLU A 53 3.78 24.13 -4.27
CA GLU A 53 2.33 23.93 -4.43
C GLU A 53 1.99 23.60 -5.88
N TYR A 54 1.28 22.50 -6.11
CA TYR A 54 0.78 22.09 -7.42
C TYR A 54 -0.22 20.93 -7.30
N THR A 55 -0.95 20.66 -8.39
CA THR A 55 -1.79 19.46 -8.51
C THR A 55 -1.12 18.45 -9.43
N THR A 56 -1.16 17.17 -9.06
CA THR A 56 -0.58 16.08 -9.84
C THR A 56 -1.44 14.83 -9.78
N GLU A 57 -1.32 13.96 -10.79
CA GLU A 57 -1.93 12.63 -10.77
C GLU A 57 -0.94 11.64 -10.17
N ILE A 58 -1.42 10.85 -9.22
CA ILE A 58 -0.70 9.71 -8.66
C ILE A 58 -1.43 8.41 -9.04
N GLU A 59 -0.65 7.37 -9.26
CA GLU A 59 -1.16 6.03 -9.57
C GLU A 59 -0.56 5.02 -8.59
N LEU A 60 -1.42 4.32 -7.87
CA LEU A 60 -1.06 3.19 -7.03
C LEU A 60 -1.34 1.90 -7.83
N THR A 61 -0.33 1.04 -7.96
CA THR A 61 -0.47 -0.29 -8.56
C THR A 61 0.04 -1.36 -7.59
N ILE A 62 -0.66 -2.50 -7.52
CA ILE A 62 -0.13 -3.72 -6.91
C ILE A 62 0.14 -4.75 -8.01
N LEU A 63 1.38 -5.23 -8.04
CA LEU A 63 1.88 -6.24 -8.97
C LEU A 63 2.03 -7.58 -8.26
N ASP A 64 1.77 -8.65 -8.99
CA ASP A 64 2.11 -10.01 -8.59
C ASP A 64 3.62 -10.30 -8.79
N PRO A 65 4.11 -11.49 -8.39
CA PRO A 65 5.51 -11.88 -8.55
C PRO A 65 6.03 -11.98 -10.00
N GLU A 66 5.15 -11.90 -11.00
CA GLU A 66 5.47 -11.89 -12.43
C GLU A 66 5.23 -10.49 -13.05
N ASP A 67 5.20 -9.46 -12.22
CA ASP A 67 4.95 -8.06 -12.61
C ASP A 67 3.57 -7.82 -13.26
N LYS A 68 2.60 -8.72 -13.05
CA LYS A 68 1.22 -8.53 -13.53
C LYS A 68 0.46 -7.62 -12.57
N ALA A 69 -0.15 -6.55 -13.09
CA ALA A 69 -1.02 -5.69 -12.30
C ALA A 69 -2.29 -6.41 -11.84
N LEU A 70 -2.49 -6.46 -10.53
CA LEU A 70 -3.67 -7.04 -9.88
C LEU A 70 -4.63 -5.97 -9.34
N PHE A 71 -4.08 -4.80 -9.01
CA PHE A 71 -4.86 -3.66 -8.54
C PHE A 71 -4.26 -2.37 -9.09
N ASN A 72 -5.11 -1.43 -9.46
CA ASN A 72 -4.71 -0.11 -9.92
C ASN A 72 -5.73 0.93 -9.48
N VAL A 73 -5.27 2.05 -8.93
CA VAL A 73 -6.11 3.20 -8.65
C VAL A 73 -5.35 4.49 -8.92
N LYS A 74 -6.04 5.45 -9.53
CA LYS A 74 -5.52 6.79 -9.81
C LYS A 74 -6.20 7.82 -8.91
N GLY A 75 -5.46 8.86 -8.54
CA GLY A 75 -5.99 9.96 -7.75
C GLY A 75 -5.31 11.28 -8.08
N LEU A 76 -6.05 12.38 -7.93
CA LEU A 76 -5.50 13.72 -8.01
C LEU A 76 -5.06 14.17 -6.62
N LEU A 77 -3.80 14.55 -6.49
CA LEU A 77 -3.20 15.07 -5.27
C LEU A 77 -2.98 16.58 -5.40
N LYS A 78 -3.63 17.36 -4.54
CA LYS A 78 -3.43 18.81 -4.42
C LYS A 78 -2.41 19.10 -3.33
N LEU A 79 -1.16 19.29 -3.74
CA LEU A 79 -0.04 19.50 -2.83
C LEU A 79 0.05 20.97 -2.43
N GLN A 80 0.31 21.19 -1.15
CA GLN A 80 0.64 22.49 -0.57
C GLN A 80 2.10 22.45 -0.09
N ALA A 81 2.85 23.50 -0.39
CA ALA A 81 4.27 23.60 -0.03
C ALA A 81 4.47 23.42 1.48
N GLY A 82 5.40 22.55 1.86
CA GLY A 82 5.77 22.29 3.26
C GLY A 82 4.77 21.44 4.06
N LYS A 83 3.64 21.01 3.47
CA LYS A 83 2.64 20.18 4.15
C LYS A 83 2.73 18.71 3.75
N SER A 84 2.31 17.84 4.67
CA SER A 84 2.11 16.41 4.39
C SER A 84 0.70 16.17 3.87
N HIS A 85 0.57 15.22 2.94
CA HIS A 85 -0.71 14.82 2.34
C HIS A 85 -0.86 13.31 2.44
N ASN A 86 -1.93 12.86 3.09
CA ASN A 86 -2.18 11.45 3.32
C ASN A 86 -2.96 10.86 2.15
N PHE A 87 -2.54 9.68 1.69
CA PHE A 87 -3.25 8.86 0.73
C PHE A 87 -3.55 7.51 1.36
N LEU A 88 -4.83 7.13 1.38
CA LEU A 88 -5.32 5.89 1.96
C LEU A 88 -6.11 5.16 0.87
N ALA A 89 -5.63 3.98 0.47
CA ALA A 89 -6.37 3.10 -0.42
C ALA A 89 -6.78 1.85 0.36
N GLY A 90 -8.08 1.72 0.63
CA GLY A 90 -8.66 0.49 1.17
C GLY A 90 -8.81 -0.56 0.07
N ILE A 91 -8.29 -1.75 0.31
CA ILE A 91 -8.29 -2.86 -0.63
C ILE A 91 -9.05 -4.01 0.01
N ALA A 92 -10.10 -4.46 -0.66
CA ALA A 92 -10.93 -5.58 -0.23
C ALA A 92 -11.02 -6.64 -1.34
N GLY A 93 -11.11 -7.90 -0.95
CA GLY A 93 -11.25 -9.01 -1.91
C GLY A 93 -9.99 -9.24 -2.76
N PHE A 94 -8.81 -8.85 -2.28
CA PHE A 94 -7.56 -9.04 -3.01
C PHE A 94 -7.24 -10.53 -3.14
N LYS A 95 -7.14 -11.01 -4.39
CA LYS A 95 -6.88 -12.41 -4.71
C LYS A 95 -5.40 -12.67 -4.87
N ILE A 96 -4.92 -13.70 -4.20
CA ILE A 96 -3.58 -14.26 -4.31
C ILE A 96 -3.70 -15.58 -5.06
N GLU A 97 -3.11 -15.64 -6.25
CA GLU A 97 -3.08 -16.86 -7.07
C GLU A 97 -1.81 -17.70 -6.84
N LYS A 98 -0.73 -17.07 -6.36
CA LYS A 98 0.58 -17.71 -6.16
C LYS A 98 1.33 -17.09 -4.97
N PRO A 99 2.18 -17.86 -4.27
CA PRO A 99 3.13 -17.28 -3.32
C PRO A 99 4.22 -16.51 -4.06
N GLY A 100 4.93 -15.64 -3.34
CA GLY A 100 6.05 -14.86 -3.89
C GLY A 100 6.01 -13.41 -3.42
N THR A 101 6.90 -12.59 -3.98
CA THR A 101 7.01 -11.18 -3.62
C THR A 101 6.07 -10.34 -4.48
N TYR A 102 5.12 -9.68 -3.83
CA TYR A 102 4.23 -8.72 -4.47
C TYR A 102 4.81 -7.32 -4.31
N THR A 103 4.54 -6.45 -5.28
CA THR A 103 5.05 -5.08 -5.26
C THR A 103 3.90 -4.08 -5.22
N VAL A 104 3.93 -3.16 -4.26
CA VAL A 104 3.16 -1.91 -4.30
C VAL A 104 4.02 -0.83 -4.93
N ARG A 105 3.51 -0.14 -5.96
CA ARG A 105 4.20 0.98 -6.60
C ARG A 105 3.33 2.23 -6.63
N PHE A 106 3.97 3.37 -6.38
CA PHE A 106 3.41 4.70 -6.65
C PHE A 106 4.12 5.33 -7.83
N MET A 107 3.34 5.81 -8.80
CA MET A 107 3.83 6.52 -9.98
C MET A 107 3.30 7.96 -9.99
N GLU A 108 4.12 8.93 -10.44
CA GLU A 108 3.70 10.28 -10.81
C GLU A 108 4.06 10.51 -12.28
N LYS A 109 3.04 10.77 -13.12
CA LYS A 109 3.22 11.06 -14.55
C LYS A 109 4.12 10.04 -15.27
N GLY A 110 3.96 8.76 -14.93
CA GLY A 110 4.72 7.65 -15.49
C GLY A 110 6.09 7.38 -14.87
N ASN A 111 6.54 8.19 -13.90
CA ASN A 111 7.80 7.96 -13.16
C ASN A 111 7.52 7.31 -11.82
N GLU A 112 8.32 6.33 -11.42
CA GLU A 112 8.19 5.69 -10.11
C GLU A 112 8.65 6.63 -9.01
N LEU A 113 7.76 6.90 -8.05
CA LEU A 113 8.06 7.73 -6.87
C LEU A 113 8.58 6.89 -5.70
N ALA A 114 7.95 5.74 -5.48
CA ALA A 114 8.26 4.82 -4.42
C ALA A 114 7.70 3.44 -4.73
N ARG A 115 8.34 2.43 -4.13
CA ARG A 115 7.84 1.06 -4.13
C ARG A 115 8.04 0.45 -2.76
N MET A 116 7.19 -0.51 -2.42
CA MET A 116 7.44 -1.45 -1.33
C MET A 116 7.09 -2.85 -1.77
N GLU A 117 7.79 -3.82 -1.21
CA GLU A 117 7.58 -5.23 -1.46
C GLU A 117 6.94 -5.87 -0.24
N PHE A 118 6.06 -6.83 -0.46
CA PHE A 118 5.53 -7.68 0.60
C PHE A 118 5.49 -9.14 0.13
N PRO A 119 6.18 -10.05 0.83
CA PRO A 119 6.13 -11.46 0.50
C PRO A 119 4.80 -12.07 0.94
N VAL A 120 4.26 -12.93 0.07
CA VAL A 120 3.15 -13.81 0.36
C VAL A 120 3.67 -15.24 0.52
N LEU A 121 3.50 -15.79 1.71
CA LEU A 121 4.04 -17.08 2.12
C LEU A 121 2.92 -18.07 2.38
N ILE A 122 3.11 -19.32 1.96
CA ILE A 122 2.28 -20.43 2.43
C ILE A 122 2.75 -20.80 3.82
N VAL A 123 1.87 -20.68 4.82
CA VAL A 123 2.16 -20.96 6.23
C VAL A 123 1.15 -21.96 6.77
N ASP A 124 1.63 -22.89 7.60
CA ASP A 124 0.75 -23.73 8.39
C ASP A 124 0.10 -22.87 9.49
N GLN A 125 -1.20 -22.59 9.35
CA GLN A 125 -1.94 -21.77 10.31
C GLN A 125 -2.18 -22.49 11.65
N ASN A 126 -1.95 -23.82 11.72
CA ASN A 126 -2.05 -24.60 12.94
C ASN A 126 -0.72 -24.73 13.69
N ALA A 127 0.39 -24.27 13.10
CA ALA A 127 1.68 -24.29 13.76
C ALA A 127 1.65 -23.38 15.01
N PRO A 128 2.24 -23.82 16.14
CA PRO A 128 2.34 -23.01 17.34
C PRO A 128 3.02 -21.67 17.02
N ARG A 129 2.36 -20.56 17.34
CA ARG A 129 3.01 -19.25 17.22
C ARG A 129 4.13 -19.16 18.27
N PRO A 130 5.37 -18.82 17.89
CA PRO A 130 6.40 -18.53 18.89
C PRO A 130 5.90 -17.38 19.78
N ARG A 131 5.97 -17.58 21.09
CA ARG A 131 5.65 -16.56 22.09
C ARG A 131 6.75 -15.53 22.20
#